data_AF-A0A9P7CKL4-F1
#
_entry.id   AF-A0A9P7CKL4-F1
#
_cell.length_a   1.000
_cell.length_b   1.000
_cell.length_c   1.000
_cell.angle_alpha   90.00
_cell.angle_beta   90.00
_cell.angle_gamma   90.00
#
_symmetry.space_group_name_H-M   'P 1'
#
loop_
_entity.id
_entity.type
_entity.pdbx_description
1 polymer ?
#
loop_
_entity_poly.entity_id
_entity_poly.type
_entity_poly.pdbx_seq_one_letter_code
_entity_poly.pdbx_strand_id
1 'polypeptide(L)'
;MFLDIYKLSRYYETFIDEGFDRILCLLDITESDLISLNVKRGHRRLLQRAIATARGIPVSTPIIINYGYHEIDRPYSPNDCNIIPLHNHQEEFRRYYLRKKLTTTTKPITPFDKFVNEIQLDSDCNEDILGLAHECWNQLTAVEKEKYERQALIANSDCIN
;
A
#
# COMPACT_ATOMS: atom_id res chain seq x y z
N MET A 1 -17.48 12.16 20.13
CA MET A 1 -16.51 11.26 20.81
C MET A 1 -15.15 11.32 20.11
N PHE A 2 -14.07 10.84 20.75
CA PHE A 2 -12.70 10.80 20.18
C PHE A 2 -12.65 10.18 18.77
N LEU A 3 -13.40 9.11 18.53
CA LEU A 3 -13.48 8.45 17.22
C LEU A 3 -14.18 9.28 16.12
N ASP A 4 -15.14 10.13 16.48
CA ASP A 4 -15.87 10.97 15.50
C ASP A 4 -14.95 12.02 14.87
N ILE A 5 -14.05 12.59 15.68
CA ILE A 5 -13.08 13.60 15.25
C ILE A 5 -12.23 13.05 14.08
N TYR A 6 -11.92 11.75 14.12
CA TYR A 6 -11.10 11.07 13.12
C TYR A 6 -11.90 10.31 12.06
N LYS A 7 -13.23 10.48 12.02
CA LYS A 7 -14.14 9.75 11.11
C LYS A 7 -14.01 8.22 11.23
N LEU A 8 -13.78 7.75 12.46
CA LEU A 8 -13.63 6.33 12.81
C LEU A 8 -14.86 5.75 13.53
N SER A 9 -15.97 6.49 13.58
CA SER A 9 -17.23 6.09 14.22
C SER A 9 -17.75 4.73 13.77
N ARG A 10 -17.46 4.31 12.53
CA ARG A 10 -17.84 2.98 12.01
C ARG A 10 -17.23 1.79 12.75
N TYR A 11 -16.18 2.01 13.55
CA TYR A 11 -15.55 0.98 14.36
C TYR A 11 -16.02 1.03 15.81
N TYR A 12 -16.91 1.96 16.16
CA TYR A 12 -17.37 2.16 17.53
C TYR A 12 -17.94 0.87 18.12
N GLU A 13 -18.96 0.29 17.48
CA GLU A 13 -19.57 -0.97 17.93
C GLU A 13 -18.53 -2.09 18.07
N THR A 14 -17.66 -2.27 17.07
CA THR A 14 -16.59 -3.27 17.10
C THR A 14 -15.61 -3.07 18.25
N PHE A 15 -15.29 -1.83 18.61
CA PHE A 15 -14.44 -1.54 19.76
C PHE A 15 -15.16 -1.84 21.08
N ILE A 16 -16.44 -1.51 21.20
CA ILE A 16 -17.23 -1.81 22.40
C ILE A 16 -17.37 -3.32 22.60
N ASP A 17 -17.71 -4.07 21.54
CA ASP A 17 -17.89 -5.53 21.57
C ASP A 17 -16.62 -6.26 22.02
N GLU A 18 -15.45 -5.70 21.70
CA GLU A 18 -14.14 -6.27 22.01
C GLU A 18 -13.54 -5.73 23.31
N GLY A 19 -14.33 -4.95 24.08
CA GLY A 19 -13.98 -4.48 25.42
C GLY A 19 -13.21 -3.16 25.47
N PHE A 20 -13.07 -2.45 24.36
CA PHE A 20 -12.50 -1.09 24.31
C PHE A 20 -13.58 -0.03 24.59
N ASP A 21 -14.27 -0.18 25.73
CA ASP A 21 -15.39 0.66 26.17
C ASP A 21 -14.96 2.04 26.71
N ARG A 22 -13.68 2.17 27.08
CA ARG A 22 -13.10 3.35 27.71
C ARG A 22 -12.01 3.96 26.87
N ILE A 23 -11.91 5.29 26.95
CA ILE A 23 -10.86 6.05 26.25
C ILE A 23 -9.45 5.60 26.64
N LEU A 24 -9.23 5.22 27.90
CA LEU A 24 -7.94 4.74 28.38
C LEU A 24 -7.53 3.44 27.68
N CYS A 25 -8.45 2.47 27.56
CA CYS A 25 -8.22 1.23 26.81
C CYS A 25 -7.91 1.50 25.33
N LEU A 26 -8.58 2.49 24.74
CA LEU A 26 -8.31 2.90 23.35
C LEU A 26 -6.96 3.59 23.18
N LEU A 27 -6.45 4.30 24.20
CA LEU A 27 -5.10 4.90 24.15
C LEU A 27 -3.99 3.83 24.22
N ASP A 28 -4.28 2.70 24.85
CA ASP A 28 -3.32 1.59 25.02
C ASP A 28 -3.48 0.48 23.97
N ILE A 29 -4.40 0.65 23.01
CA ILE A 29 -4.61 -0.31 21.93
C ILE A 29 -3.34 -0.51 21.10
N THR A 30 -2.98 -1.76 20.86
CA THR A 30 -1.78 -2.12 20.10
C THR A 30 -2.08 -2.23 18.60
N GLU A 31 -1.04 -2.25 17.78
CA GLU A 31 -1.20 -2.50 16.34
C GLU A 31 -1.78 -3.89 16.06
N SER A 32 -1.46 -4.90 16.88
CA SER A 32 -2.00 -6.25 16.73
C SER A 32 -3.51 -6.27 17.00
N ASP A 33 -3.98 -5.59 18.05
CA ASP A 33 -5.40 -5.48 18.35
C ASP A 33 -6.16 -4.85 17.18
N LEU A 34 -5.64 -3.74 16.64
CA LEU A 34 -6.26 -3.08 15.48
C LEU A 34 -6.28 -3.95 14.21
N ILE A 35 -5.32 -4.87 14.06
CA ILE A 35 -5.30 -5.84 12.96
C ILE A 35 -6.38 -6.91 13.20
N SER A 36 -6.48 -7.44 14.42
CA SER A 36 -7.52 -8.42 14.81
C SER A 36 -8.93 -7.88 14.62
N LEU A 37 -9.14 -6.59 14.91
CA LEU A 37 -10.39 -5.86 14.70
C LEU A 37 -10.64 -5.48 13.22
N ASN A 38 -9.78 -5.94 12.30
CA ASN A 38 -9.87 -5.70 10.87
C ASN A 38 -9.93 -4.20 10.49
N VAL A 39 -9.27 -3.34 11.29
CA VAL A 39 -9.21 -1.90 11.02
C VAL A 39 -8.27 -1.65 9.85
N LYS A 40 -8.74 -0.87 8.87
CA LYS A 40 -7.96 -0.55 7.67
C LYS A 40 -6.66 0.15 8.05
N ARG A 41 -5.55 -0.21 7.40
CA ARG A 41 -4.21 0.34 7.68
C ARG A 41 -4.16 1.87 7.76
N GLY A 42 -4.84 2.59 6.85
CA GLY A 42 -4.89 4.05 6.89
C GLY A 42 -5.54 4.59 8.16
N HIS A 43 -6.63 3.96 8.61
CA HIS A 43 -7.32 4.30 9.85
C HIS A 43 -6.47 3.96 11.07
N ARG A 44 -5.76 2.82 11.06
CA ARG A 44 -4.81 2.45 12.12
C ARG A 44 -3.72 3.51 12.29
N ARG A 45 -3.13 3.98 11.19
CA ARG A 45 -2.11 5.05 11.21
C ARG A 45 -2.67 6.38 11.71
N LEU A 46 -3.89 6.73 11.32
CA LEU A 46 -4.57 7.93 11.81
C LEU A 46 -4.80 7.87 13.32
N LEU A 47 -5.31 6.74 13.82
CA LEU A 47 -5.57 6.52 15.24
C LEU A 47 -4.27 6.50 16.06
N GLN A 48 -3.24 5.80 15.61
CA GLN A 48 -1.93 5.79 16.26
C GLN A 48 -1.28 7.18 16.29
N ARG A 49 -1.40 7.95 15.21
CA ARG A 49 -0.94 9.34 15.19
C ARG A 49 -1.73 10.18 16.19
N ALA A 50 -3.05 10.04 16.25
CA ALA A 50 -3.89 10.75 17.22
C ALA A 50 -3.49 10.44 18.66
N ILE A 51 -3.28 9.16 18.99
CA ILE A 51 -2.81 8.70 20.30
C ILE A 51 -1.43 9.29 20.61
N ALA A 52 -0.49 9.23 19.66
CA ALA A 52 0.85 9.79 19.82
C ALA A 52 0.81 11.30 20.08
N THR A 53 0.00 12.04 19.34
CA THR A 53 -0.20 13.48 19.54
C THR A 53 -0.87 13.79 20.87
N ALA A 54 -1.84 12.98 21.31
CA ALA A 54 -2.42 13.09 22.65
C ALA A 54 -1.38 12.82 23.77
N ARG A 55 -0.36 12.00 23.49
CA ARG A 55 0.79 11.75 24.36
C ARG A 55 1.91 12.81 24.24
N GLY A 56 1.68 13.88 23.47
CA GLY A 56 2.63 14.98 23.30
C GLY A 56 3.70 14.76 22.22
N ILE A 57 3.60 13.69 21.41
CA ILE A 57 4.51 13.47 20.29
C ILE A 57 4.05 14.32 19.10
N PRO A 58 4.89 15.24 18.60
CA PRO A 58 4.49 16.13 17.52
C PRO A 58 4.30 15.35 16.20
N VAL A 59 3.45 15.89 15.32
CA VAL A 59 3.08 15.25 14.04
C VAL A 59 4.27 15.06 13.11
N SER A 60 5.26 15.95 13.20
CA SER A 60 6.52 15.88 12.44
C SER A 60 7.40 14.71 12.85
N THR A 61 7.28 14.21 14.08
CA THR A 61 8.10 13.12 14.59
C THR A 61 7.57 11.78 14.08
N PRO A 62 8.41 10.92 13.51
CA PRO A 62 8.01 9.58 13.12
C PRO A 62 7.59 8.77 14.35
N ILE A 63 6.53 7.97 14.22
CA ILE A 63 6.05 7.09 15.29
C ILE A 63 6.51 5.66 15.03
N ILE A 64 7.00 5.00 16.08
CA ILE A 64 7.30 3.58 16.05
C ILE A 64 5.99 2.83 16.30
N ILE A 65 5.71 1.83 15.47
CA ILE A 65 4.49 1.04 15.56
C ILE A 65 4.73 -0.11 16.55
N ASN A 66 4.04 -0.08 17.68
CA ASN A 66 4.09 -1.16 18.66
C ASN A 66 3.07 -2.25 18.32
N TYR A 67 3.55 -3.46 18.05
CA TYR A 67 2.72 -4.64 17.77
C TYR A 67 2.27 -5.39 19.03
N GLY A 68 2.72 -5.01 20.22
CA GLY A 68 2.26 -5.61 21.47
C GLY A 68 2.87 -6.98 21.81
N TYR A 69 3.73 -7.53 20.95
CA TYR A 69 4.53 -8.71 21.27
C TYR A 69 5.68 -8.29 22.18
N HIS A 70 5.51 -8.53 23.47
CA HIS A 70 6.57 -8.35 24.45
C HIS A 70 7.75 -9.27 24.09
N GLU A 71 8.94 -8.69 23.93
CA GLU A 71 10.20 -9.44 23.88
C GLU A 71 10.35 -10.21 25.20
N ILE A 72 10.09 -11.52 25.14
CA ILE A 72 10.66 -12.47 26.07
C ILE A 72 11.88 -13.01 25.31
N ASP A 73 13.09 -12.81 25.86
CA ASP A 73 14.38 -13.34 25.38
C ASP A 73 15.25 -12.52 24.41
N ARG A 74 15.24 -11.17 24.45
CA ARG A 74 16.35 -10.41 23.82
C ARG A 74 17.28 -9.81 24.89
N PRO A 75 18.54 -10.28 25.03
CA PRO A 75 19.50 -9.67 25.93
C PRO A 75 19.84 -8.26 25.43
N TYR A 76 19.75 -7.30 26.35
CA TYR A 76 19.95 -5.87 26.14
C TYR A 76 21.33 -5.62 25.51
N SER A 77 21.37 -5.34 24.20
CA SER A 77 22.52 -4.78 23.51
C SER A 77 22.30 -3.27 23.36
N PRO A 78 23.09 -2.40 24.00
CA PRO A 78 22.87 -0.94 23.99
C PRO A 78 23.03 -0.24 22.63
N ASN A 79 23.22 -0.95 21.50
CA ASN A 79 23.70 -0.34 20.25
C ASN A 79 22.91 -0.65 18.96
N ASP A 80 21.80 -1.39 18.98
CA ASP A 80 21.10 -1.71 17.72
C ASP A 80 19.98 -0.72 17.39
N CYS A 81 20.38 0.41 16.82
CA CYS A 81 19.54 1.15 15.89
C CYS A 81 19.33 0.31 14.62
N ASN A 82 18.05 0.08 14.25
CA ASN A 82 17.59 -0.55 13.00
C ASN A 82 17.66 -2.09 12.92
N ILE A 83 16.79 -2.82 13.62
CA ILE A 83 16.32 -4.13 13.10
C ILE A 83 14.81 -4.26 13.36
N ILE A 84 14.02 -3.99 12.32
CA ILE A 84 12.63 -4.47 12.22
C ILE A 84 12.70 -5.95 11.82
N PRO A 85 11.98 -6.88 12.48
CA PRO A 85 11.76 -8.21 11.93
C PRO A 85 10.91 -8.07 10.67
N LEU A 86 11.55 -8.35 9.53
CA LEU A 86 10.99 -8.48 8.20
C LEU A 86 9.97 -9.64 8.18
N HIS A 87 8.77 -9.43 8.69
CA HIS A 87 7.63 -10.27 8.32
C HIS A 87 7.00 -9.69 7.06
N ASN A 88 7.06 -10.50 5.99
CA ASN A 88 6.90 -10.18 4.57
C ASN A 88 5.50 -9.68 4.14
N HIS A 89 4.95 -8.68 4.81
CA HIS A 89 3.72 -8.01 4.35
C HIS A 89 3.98 -7.03 3.20
N GLN A 90 5.24 -6.63 2.97
CA GLN A 90 5.63 -5.74 1.88
C GLN A 90 5.32 -6.33 0.49
N GLU A 91 5.45 -7.65 0.33
CA GLU A 91 5.14 -8.39 -0.90
C GLU A 91 3.64 -8.27 -1.28
N GLU A 92 2.74 -8.50 -0.32
CA GLU A 92 1.29 -8.41 -0.54
C GLU A 92 0.83 -6.97 -0.81
N PHE A 93 1.41 -5.98 -0.12
CA PHE A 93 1.14 -4.58 -0.42
C PHE A 93 1.67 -4.20 -1.81
N ARG A 94 2.85 -4.68 -2.22
CA ARG A 94 3.38 -4.41 -3.57
C ARG A 94 2.46 -4.99 -4.63
N ARG A 95 1.96 -6.22 -4.45
CA ARG A 95 0.96 -6.87 -5.33
C ARG A 95 -0.38 -6.12 -5.34
N TYR A 96 -0.85 -5.63 -4.19
CA TYR A 96 -2.10 -4.85 -4.07
C TYR A 96 -1.98 -3.45 -4.70
N TYR A 97 -0.84 -2.77 -4.56
CA TYR A 97 -0.56 -1.49 -5.21
C TYR A 97 -0.29 -1.65 -6.73
N LEU A 98 0.28 -2.77 -7.17
CA LEU A 98 0.40 -3.12 -8.60
C LEU A 98 -0.98 -3.42 -9.22
N ARG A 99 -1.83 -4.20 -8.54
CA ARG A 99 -3.18 -4.55 -9.00
C ARG A 99 -4.13 -3.35 -9.10
N LYS A 100 -3.88 -2.28 -8.33
CA LYS A 100 -4.69 -1.05 -8.35
C LYS A 100 -4.18 0.02 -9.33
N LYS A 101 -3.04 -0.20 -10.00
CA LYS A 101 -2.46 0.75 -10.95
C LYS A 101 -2.91 0.55 -12.40
N LEU A 102 -3.75 -0.45 -12.67
CA LEU A 102 -4.12 -0.83 -14.05
C LEU A 102 -5.47 -0.28 -14.54
N THR A 103 -6.25 0.47 -13.76
CA THR A 103 -7.53 0.99 -14.24
C THR A 103 -7.94 2.33 -13.59
N THR A 104 -7.15 3.39 -13.77
CA THR A 104 -7.64 4.79 -13.68
C THR A 104 -6.67 5.71 -14.44
N THR A 105 -7.22 6.46 -15.40
CA THR A 105 -6.55 7.15 -16.51
C THR A 105 -5.86 8.47 -16.10
N THR A 106 -4.91 8.44 -15.15
CA THR A 106 -4.21 9.68 -14.73
C THR A 106 -2.78 9.78 -15.26
N LYS A 107 -2.27 8.74 -15.92
CA LYS A 107 -0.94 8.74 -16.54
C LYS A 107 -1.08 8.55 -18.04
N PRO A 108 -0.27 9.26 -18.85
CA PRO A 108 -0.28 9.06 -20.29
C PRO A 108 0.08 7.61 -20.60
N ILE A 109 -0.71 6.98 -21.46
CA ILE A 109 -0.47 5.68 -22.05
C ILE A 109 0.88 5.74 -22.75
N THR A 110 1.78 4.82 -22.41
CA THR A 110 3.10 4.76 -23.03
C THR A 110 3.10 3.85 -24.27
N PRO A 111 4.07 4.01 -25.18
CA PRO A 111 4.24 3.11 -26.33
C PRO A 111 4.41 1.64 -25.89
N PHE A 112 5.11 1.42 -24.78
CA PHE A 112 5.29 0.09 -24.19
C PHE A 112 3.97 -0.52 -23.70
N ASP A 113 3.07 0.29 -23.12
CA ASP A 113 1.76 -0.22 -22.67
C ASP A 113 0.91 -0.74 -23.85
N LYS A 114 1.00 -0.09 -25.02
CA LYS A 114 0.30 -0.56 -26.24
C LYS A 114 0.89 -1.88 -26.75
N PHE A 115 2.22 -2.03 -26.67
CA PHE A 115 2.90 -3.26 -27.04
C PHE A 115 2.56 -4.43 -26.13
N VAL A 116 2.55 -4.22 -24.80
CA VAL A 116 2.17 -5.25 -23.83
C VAL A 116 0.73 -5.71 -24.05
N ASN A 117 -0.18 -4.78 -24.35
CA ASN A 117 -1.57 -5.14 -24.67
C ASN A 117 -1.68 -5.96 -25.97
N GLU A 118 -0.84 -5.70 -26.98
CA GLU A 118 -0.80 -6.49 -28.23
C GLU A 118 -0.35 -7.93 -27.94
N ILE A 119 0.72 -8.12 -27.16
CA ILE A 119 1.20 -9.45 -26.74
C ILE A 119 0.17 -10.20 -25.89
N GLN A 120 -0.54 -9.47 -25.02
CA GLN A 120 -1.56 -10.04 -24.14
C GLN A 120 -2.83 -10.48 -24.89
N LEU A 121 -3.11 -9.93 -26.08
CA LEU A 121 -4.22 -10.39 -26.94
C LEU A 121 -3.88 -11.67 -27.71
N ASP A 122 -2.61 -11.88 -28.00
CA ASP A 122 -2.14 -13.04 -28.77
C ASP A 122 -1.80 -14.26 -27.88
N SER A 123 -1.61 -14.07 -26.57
CA SER A 123 -1.23 -15.12 -25.62
C SER A 123 -2.39 -15.57 -24.73
N ASP A 124 -2.86 -16.82 -24.91
CA ASP A 124 -3.97 -17.43 -24.15
C ASP A 124 -3.53 -18.03 -22.79
N CYS A 125 -2.24 -17.92 -22.44
CA CYS A 125 -1.61 -18.64 -21.32
C CYS A 125 -0.91 -17.67 -20.35
N ASN A 126 -1.01 -17.95 -19.03
CA ASN A 126 -0.41 -17.19 -17.92
C ASN A 126 1.14 -17.30 -17.84
N GLU A 127 1.85 -17.11 -18.93
CA GLU A 127 3.31 -16.92 -18.88
C GLU A 127 3.65 -15.52 -18.34
N ASP A 128 4.92 -15.28 -17.98
CA ASP A 128 5.38 -13.96 -17.53
C ASP A 128 5.42 -12.97 -18.71
N ILE A 129 4.22 -12.52 -19.13
CA ILE A 129 3.97 -11.61 -20.25
C ILE A 129 4.84 -10.35 -20.12
N LEU A 130 5.09 -9.90 -18.88
CA LEU A 130 5.84 -8.69 -18.63
C LEU A 130 7.35 -8.88 -18.92
N GLY A 131 7.90 -10.05 -18.55
CA GLY A 131 9.27 -10.42 -18.87
C GLY A 131 9.49 -10.58 -20.38
N LEU A 132 8.61 -11.34 -21.03
CA LEU A 132 8.66 -11.57 -22.49
C LEU A 132 8.50 -10.27 -23.28
N ALA A 133 7.52 -9.43 -22.91
CA ALA A 133 7.30 -8.15 -23.56
C ALA A 133 8.52 -7.23 -23.39
N HIS A 134 9.19 -7.24 -22.24
CA HIS A 134 10.39 -6.44 -22.05
C HIS A 134 11.55 -6.92 -22.93
N GLU A 135 11.73 -8.23 -23.08
CA GLU A 135 12.77 -8.81 -23.94
C GLU A 135 12.50 -8.50 -25.42
N CYS A 136 11.27 -8.73 -25.90
CA CYS A 136 10.89 -8.40 -27.27
C CYS A 136 10.99 -6.90 -27.55
N TRP A 137 10.59 -6.04 -26.60
CA TRP A 137 10.71 -4.59 -26.76
C TRP A 137 12.16 -4.12 -26.94
N ASN A 138 13.12 -4.78 -26.30
CA ASN A 138 14.54 -4.45 -26.47
C ASN A 138 15.11 -4.91 -27.81
N GLN A 139 14.47 -5.87 -28.48
CA GLN A 139 14.86 -6.34 -29.81
C GLN A 139 14.24 -5.50 -30.94
N LEU A 140 13.13 -4.79 -30.68
CA LEU A 140 12.50 -3.92 -31.67
C LEU A 140 13.40 -2.76 -32.10
N THR A 141 13.45 -2.53 -33.40
CA THR A 141 14.11 -1.37 -34.01
C THR A 141 13.32 -0.08 -33.76
N ALA A 142 13.97 1.08 -33.94
CA ALA A 142 13.32 2.39 -33.77
C ALA A 142 12.09 2.57 -34.68
N VAL A 143 12.13 2.00 -35.89
CA VAL A 143 11.02 2.06 -36.86
C VAL A 143 9.80 1.27 -36.37
N GLU A 144 10.02 0.11 -35.77
CA GLU A 144 8.94 -0.72 -35.23
C GLU A 144 8.34 -0.10 -33.97
N LYS A 145 9.17 0.55 -33.14
CA LYS A 145 8.71 1.31 -31.96
C LYS A 145 7.85 2.51 -32.34
N GLU A 146 8.12 3.14 -33.49
CA GLU A 146 7.36 4.29 -33.99
C GLU A 146 5.86 3.98 -34.17
N LYS A 147 5.50 2.74 -34.55
CA LYS A 147 4.10 2.28 -34.62
C LYS A 147 3.41 2.48 -33.26
N TYR A 148 4.05 2.03 -32.19
CA TYR A 148 3.51 2.10 -30.83
C TYR A 148 3.53 3.53 -30.27
N GLU A 149 4.53 4.33 -30.65
CA GLU A 149 4.59 5.75 -30.30
C GLU A 149 3.40 6.54 -30.86
N ARG A 150 3.09 6.35 -32.16
CA ARG A 150 1.90 6.98 -32.76
C ARG A 150 0.61 6.52 -32.10
N GLN A 151 0.49 5.22 -31.79
CA GLN A 151 -0.70 4.69 -31.12
C GLN A 151 -0.88 5.22 -29.69
N ALA A 152 0.20 5.40 -28.95
CA ALA A 152 0.18 5.97 -27.60
C ALA A 152 -0.19 7.47 -27.65
N LEU A 153 0.34 8.21 -28.62
CA LEU A 153 -0.01 9.62 -28.84
C LEU A 153 -1.51 9.80 -29.12
N ILE A 154 -2.08 8.99 -30.02
CA ILE A 154 -3.51 9.03 -30.35
C ILE A 154 -4.37 8.69 -29.12
N ALA A 155 -4.02 7.62 -28.41
CA ALA A 155 -4.78 7.20 -27.22
C ALA A 155 -4.74 8.24 -26.09
N ASN A 156 -3.65 9.00 -25.97
CA ASN A 156 -3.54 10.12 -25.03
C ASN A 156 -4.26 11.39 -25.50
N SER A 157 -4.40 11.62 -26.81
CA SER A 157 -5.23 12.73 -27.30
C SER A 157 -6.72 12.46 -27.15
N ASP A 158 -7.13 11.20 -27.27
CA ASP A 158 -8.54 10.78 -27.17
C ASP A 158 -9.08 10.88 -25.73
N CYS A 159 -8.22 10.83 -24.70
CA CYS A 159 -8.64 10.94 -23.30
C CYS A 159 -8.78 12.39 -22.77
N ILE A 160 -8.62 13.40 -23.63
CA ILE A 160 -8.71 14.84 -23.27
C ILE A 160 -10.02 15.51 -23.80
N ASN A 161 -10.86 14.79 -24.54
CA ASN A 161 -12.21 15.25 -24.94
C ASN A 161 -13.31 14.57 -24.13
#